data_AF-A0A9E0QF59-F1
#
_entry.id   AF-A0A9E0QF59-F1
#
_cell.length_a   1.000
_cell.length_b   1.000
_cell.length_c   1.000
_cell.angle_alpha   90.00
_cell.angle_beta   90.00
_cell.angle_gamma   90.00
#
_symmetry.space_group_name_H-M   'P 1'
#
loop_
_entity.id
_entity.type
_entity.pdbx_description
1 polymer ?
#
loop_
_entity_poly.entity_id
_entity_poly.type
_entity_poly.pdbx_seq_one_letter_code
_entity_poly.pdbx_strand_id
1 'polypeptide(L)'
;MLVGIFGLILDKNKKLIHDNYSITPAYHIFFLGVLLTSFGSSWFHLNPSNETLVWDRLPMTIGFMALTTGLLSEYLKRELQQYLLYPLLIIGFTSVIYWHVTEQAGRGDLRPYALVQFLPLLIIPAVVATHKSRYTRSWDLTWVFIFYVLAKVVEHFDHAIYQLLGSISGHSIKHLLAAAATYMVLRM
;
A
#
# COMPACT_ATOMS: atom_id res chain seq x y z
N MET A 1 8.62 3.23 -7.54
CA MET A 1 9.99 3.75 -7.39
C MET A 1 10.05 5.26 -7.19
N LEU A 2 9.83 6.10 -8.22
CA LEU A 2 10.01 7.56 -8.13
C LEU A 2 9.24 8.20 -6.98
N VAL A 3 7.94 7.88 -6.83
CA VAL A 3 7.11 8.39 -5.73
C VAL A 3 7.68 8.01 -4.36
N GLY A 4 8.16 6.77 -4.20
CA GLY A 4 8.81 6.33 -2.96
C GLY A 4 10.10 7.12 -2.65
N ILE A 5 10.95 7.35 -3.66
CA ILE A 5 12.18 8.15 -3.51
C ILE A 5 11.84 9.59 -3.11
N PHE A 6 10.95 10.25 -3.85
CA PHE A 6 10.56 11.63 -3.56
C PHE A 6 9.90 11.75 -2.19
N GLY A 7 9.04 10.79 -1.82
CA GLY A 7 8.43 10.74 -0.49
C GLY A 7 9.45 10.65 0.63
N LEU A 8 10.43 9.74 0.53
CA LEU A 8 11.50 9.63 1.52
C LEU A 8 12.35 10.91 1.63
N ILE A 9 12.66 11.54 0.50
CA ILE A 9 13.43 12.81 0.48
C ILE A 9 12.63 13.95 1.09
N LEU A 10 11.36 14.11 0.73
CA LEU A 10 10.52 15.20 1.22
C LEU A 10 10.19 15.03 2.71
N ASP A 11 9.93 13.80 3.16
CA ASP A 11 9.71 13.47 4.57
C ASP A 11 10.95 13.77 5.41
N LYS A 12 12.13 13.31 4.98
CA LYS A 12 13.40 13.58 5.68
C LYS A 12 13.70 15.08 5.80
N ASN A 13 13.31 15.86 4.79
CA ASN A 13 13.46 17.31 4.77
C ASN A 13 12.31 18.05 5.49
N LYS A 14 11.38 17.34 6.14
CA LYS A 14 10.20 17.88 6.83
C LYS A 14 9.34 18.80 5.96
N LYS A 15 9.26 18.48 4.65
CA LYS A 15 8.47 19.22 3.66
C LYS A 15 7.07 18.66 3.45
N LEU A 16 6.77 17.50 4.02
CA LEU A 16 5.43 16.92 3.99
C LEU A 16 4.59 17.49 5.14
N ILE A 17 3.30 17.67 4.89
CA ILE A 17 2.38 18.36 5.82
C ILE A 17 2.00 17.45 7.00
N HIS A 18 2.09 16.13 6.81
CA HIS A 18 1.71 15.18 7.84
C HIS A 18 2.70 15.14 9.02
N ASP A 19 2.16 15.11 10.24
CA ASP A 19 2.92 14.87 11.47
C ASP A 19 3.43 13.43 11.52
N ASN A 20 4.74 13.24 11.61
CA ASN A 20 5.37 11.96 11.95
C ASN A 20 6.02 12.05 13.33
N TYR A 21 5.84 11.02 14.16
CA TYR A 21 6.74 10.80 15.30
C TYR A 21 8.08 10.29 14.78
N SER A 22 9.19 10.76 15.36
CA SER A 22 10.53 10.30 14.99
C SER A 22 10.74 8.79 15.20
N ILE A 23 10.09 8.22 16.23
CA ILE A 23 10.21 6.80 16.58
C ILE A 23 9.30 5.93 15.71
N THR A 24 8.10 6.41 15.39
CA THR A 24 7.10 5.64 14.63
C THR A 24 6.72 6.34 13.32
N PRO A 25 7.64 6.59 12.37
CA PRO A 25 7.37 7.45 11.21
C PRO A 25 6.55 6.74 10.12
N ALA A 26 5.22 6.72 10.28
CA ALA A 26 4.31 5.96 9.43
C ALA A 26 4.44 6.30 7.94
N TYR A 27 4.45 7.58 7.58
CA TYR A 27 4.58 7.96 6.17
C TYR A 27 5.97 7.67 5.59
N HIS A 28 7.03 7.77 6.40
CA HIS A 28 8.38 7.35 5.99
C HIS A 28 8.40 5.86 5.62
N ILE A 29 7.84 5.02 6.50
CA ILE A 29 7.76 3.57 6.29
C ILE A 29 6.83 3.24 5.13
N PHE A 30 5.76 4.00 4.91
CA PHE A 30 4.91 3.88 3.73
C PHE A 30 5.72 4.11 2.44
N PHE A 31 6.44 5.23 2.32
CA PHE A 31 7.23 5.52 1.11
C PHE A 31 8.38 4.54 0.91
N LEU A 32 8.98 4.05 2.00
CA LEU A 32 9.92 2.94 1.95
C LEU A 32 9.27 1.67 1.41
N GLY A 33 8.07 1.32 1.88
CA GLY A 33 7.28 0.21 1.37
C GLY A 33 7.01 0.35 -0.13
N VAL A 34 6.55 1.52 -0.60
CA VAL A 34 6.32 1.82 -2.02
C VAL A 34 7.59 1.66 -2.86
N LEU A 35 8.75 2.09 -2.35
CA LEU A 35 10.03 1.92 -3.01
C LEU A 35 10.41 0.44 -3.11
N LEU A 36 10.35 -0.28 -1.99
CA LEU A 36 10.67 -1.70 -1.92
C LEU A 36 9.73 -2.56 -2.77
N THR A 37 8.42 -2.25 -2.81
CA THR A 37 7.45 -2.90 -3.71
C THR A 37 7.88 -2.78 -5.15
N SER A 38 8.39 -1.62 -5.60
CA SER A 38 8.84 -1.53 -6.99
C SER A 38 10.02 -2.44 -7.32
N PHE A 39 10.93 -2.68 -6.39
CA PHE A 39 12.01 -3.66 -6.58
C PHE A 39 11.50 -5.11 -6.52
N GLY A 40 10.70 -5.43 -5.51
CA GLY A 40 10.10 -6.75 -5.35
C GLY A 40 9.25 -7.16 -6.55
N SER A 41 8.39 -6.25 -7.00
CA SER A 41 7.53 -6.45 -8.16
C SER A 41 8.33 -6.62 -9.44
N SER A 42 9.36 -5.78 -9.65
CA SER A 42 10.24 -5.92 -10.82
C SER A 42 10.95 -7.29 -10.83
N TRP A 43 11.45 -7.75 -9.67
CA TRP A 43 12.11 -9.05 -9.58
C TRP A 43 11.13 -10.20 -9.83
N PHE A 44 9.94 -10.16 -9.24
CA PHE A 44 8.88 -11.13 -9.51
C PHE A 44 8.54 -11.21 -11.00
N HIS A 45 8.43 -10.08 -11.70
CA HIS A 45 8.14 -10.07 -13.13
C HIS A 45 9.30 -10.55 -14.01
N LEU A 46 10.54 -10.37 -13.59
CA LEU A 46 11.71 -10.90 -14.30
C LEU A 46 11.90 -12.40 -14.09
N ASN A 47 11.50 -12.93 -12.93
CA ASN A 47 11.60 -14.35 -12.61
C ASN A 47 10.39 -14.82 -11.79
N PRO A 48 9.25 -15.12 -12.45
CA PRO A 48 8.00 -15.45 -11.76
C PRO A 48 8.09 -16.76 -10.98
N SER A 49 7.94 -16.70 -9.66
CA SER A 49 7.91 -17.86 -8.76
C SER A 49 7.22 -17.49 -7.44
N ASN A 50 6.82 -18.49 -6.65
CA ASN A 50 6.28 -18.22 -5.31
C ASN A 50 7.30 -17.54 -4.38
N GLU A 51 8.59 -17.86 -4.54
CA GLU A 51 9.67 -17.24 -3.77
C GLU A 51 9.83 -15.75 -4.11
N THR A 52 9.88 -15.41 -5.39
CA THR A 52 9.97 -14.02 -5.83
C THR A 52 8.68 -13.24 -5.54
N LEU A 53 7.53 -13.92 -5.50
CA LEU A 53 6.24 -13.33 -5.10
C LEU A 53 6.20 -12.93 -3.61
N VAL A 54 6.93 -13.61 -2.72
CA VAL A 54 7.10 -13.15 -1.33
C VAL A 54 7.70 -11.75 -1.30
N TRP A 55 8.73 -11.52 -2.12
CA TRP A 55 9.42 -10.22 -2.20
C TRP A 55 8.59 -9.13 -2.85
N ASP A 56 7.58 -9.46 -3.65
CA ASP A 56 6.58 -8.50 -4.13
C ASP A 56 5.56 -8.17 -3.02
N ARG A 57 5.02 -9.20 -2.36
CA ARG A 57 3.93 -9.06 -1.37
C ARG A 57 4.37 -8.43 -0.06
N LEU A 58 5.53 -8.78 0.45
CA LEU A 58 6.00 -8.34 1.77
C LEU A 58 6.19 -6.81 1.83
N PRO A 59 6.84 -6.14 0.87
CA PRO A 59 6.88 -4.68 0.83
C PRO A 59 5.50 -4.01 0.67
N MET A 60 4.57 -4.65 -0.04
CA MET A 60 3.21 -4.13 -0.16
C MET A 60 2.50 -4.08 1.20
N THR A 61 2.66 -5.11 2.04
CA THR A 61 2.04 -5.11 3.38
C THR A 61 2.62 -4.02 4.28
N ILE A 62 3.92 -3.71 4.16
CA ILE A 62 4.54 -2.56 4.84
C ILE A 62 3.81 -1.27 4.44
N GLY A 63 3.61 -1.05 3.13
CA GLY A 63 2.87 0.10 2.62
C GLY A 63 1.44 0.18 3.17
N PHE A 64 0.66 -0.90 3.06
CA PHE A 64 -0.73 -0.91 3.52
C PHE A 64 -0.86 -0.62 5.01
N MET A 65 -0.05 -1.26 5.85
CA MET A 65 -0.14 -1.13 7.31
C MET A 65 0.37 0.23 7.80
N ALA A 66 1.44 0.75 7.17
CA ALA A 66 1.95 2.07 7.50
C ALA A 66 0.97 3.18 7.09
N LEU A 67 0.39 3.11 5.89
CA LEU A 67 -0.63 4.07 5.43
C LEU A 67 -1.88 4.02 6.31
N THR A 68 -2.37 2.82 6.61
CA THR A 68 -3.53 2.63 7.51
C THR A 68 -3.26 3.28 8.86
N THR A 69 -2.08 3.06 9.43
CA THR A 69 -1.70 3.68 10.71
C THR A 69 -1.66 5.20 10.62
N GLY A 70 -1.06 5.77 9.56
CA GLY A 70 -0.98 7.22 9.36
C GLY A 70 -2.35 7.88 9.21
N LEU A 71 -3.27 7.23 8.48
CA LEU A 71 -4.62 7.74 8.29
C LEU A 71 -5.48 7.61 9.56
N LEU A 72 -5.37 6.50 10.30
CA LEU A 72 -6.04 6.38 11.59
C LEU A 72 -5.52 7.42 12.59
N SER A 73 -4.21 7.69 12.60
CA SER A 73 -3.64 8.70 13.47
C SER A 73 -4.04 10.12 13.07
N GLU A 74 -4.18 10.38 11.78
CA GLU A 74 -4.67 11.65 11.24
C GLU A 74 -6.11 11.95 11.64
N TYR A 75 -7.03 11.01 11.40
CA TYR A 75 -8.47 11.23 11.55
C TYR A 75 -9.00 10.99 12.97
N LEU A 76 -8.37 10.11 13.76
CA LEU A 76 -8.85 9.77 15.10
C LEU A 76 -8.02 10.45 16.19
N LYS A 77 -6.80 9.97 16.41
CA LYS A 77 -5.88 10.45 17.47
C LYS A 77 -4.43 10.23 17.06
N ARG A 78 -3.59 11.25 17.20
CA ARG A 78 -2.19 11.22 16.77
C ARG A 78 -1.42 10.07 17.43
N GLU A 79 -1.69 9.79 18.69
CA GLU A 79 -0.99 8.81 19.52
C GLU A 79 -1.17 7.36 19.01
N LEU A 80 -2.22 7.09 18.22
CA LEU A 80 -2.43 5.76 17.62
C LEU A 80 -1.23 5.29 16.80
N GLN A 81 -0.45 6.21 16.24
CA GLN A 81 0.77 5.89 15.50
C GLN A 81 1.82 5.18 16.37
N GLN A 82 1.90 5.49 17.67
CA GLN A 82 2.82 4.84 18.60
C GLN A 82 2.36 3.42 18.99
N TYR A 83 1.04 3.20 19.03
CA TYR A 83 0.46 1.93 19.44
C TYR A 83 0.23 0.95 18.27
N LEU A 84 -0.10 1.45 17.07
CA LEU A 84 -0.57 0.61 15.97
C LEU A 84 0.52 0.27 14.94
N LEU A 85 1.52 1.15 14.73
CA LEU A 85 2.43 1.01 13.59
C LEU A 85 3.13 -0.35 13.57
N TYR A 86 3.86 -0.68 14.64
CA TYR A 86 4.62 -1.93 14.69
C TYR A 86 3.72 -3.17 14.78
N PRO A 87 2.66 -3.20 15.61
CA PRO A 87 1.74 -4.35 15.61
C PRO A 87 1.11 -4.61 14.24
N LEU A 88 0.65 -3.57 13.53
CA LEU A 88 0.08 -3.74 12.19
C LEU A 88 1.13 -4.17 11.17
N LEU A 89 2.36 -3.63 11.22
CA LEU A 89 3.46 -4.11 10.38
C LEU A 89 3.71 -5.61 10.62
N ILE A 90 3.82 -6.05 11.87
CA ILE A 90 4.01 -7.46 12.22
C ILE A 90 2.87 -8.32 11.64
N ILE A 91 1.61 -7.90 11.78
CA ILE A 91 0.46 -8.59 11.17
C ILE A 91 0.64 -8.69 9.65
N GLY A 92 1.05 -7.60 9.00
CA GLY A 92 1.36 -7.56 7.57
C GLY A 92 2.44 -8.57 7.17
N PHE A 93 3.57 -8.59 7.87
CA PHE A 93 4.67 -9.54 7.64
C PHE A 93 4.23 -10.99 7.84
N THR A 94 3.61 -11.29 8.98
CA THR A 94 3.17 -12.64 9.33
C THR A 94 2.12 -13.15 8.36
N SER A 95 1.26 -12.28 7.78
CA SER A 95 0.29 -12.70 6.76
C SER A 95 0.95 -13.29 5.51
N VAL A 96 2.08 -12.74 5.07
CA VAL A 96 2.83 -13.22 3.89
C VAL A 96 3.60 -14.48 4.23
N ILE A 97 4.25 -14.53 5.40
CA ILE A 97 4.94 -15.74 5.88
C ILE A 97 3.96 -16.90 6.01
N TYR A 98 2.77 -16.65 6.57
CA TYR A 98 1.71 -17.64 6.71
C TYR A 98 1.27 -18.18 5.35
N TRP A 99 1.00 -17.30 4.37
CA TRP A 99 0.70 -17.74 3.01
C TRP A 99 1.84 -18.61 2.47
N HIS A 100 3.09 -18.15 2.57
CA HIS A 100 4.24 -18.86 2.01
C HIS A 100 4.44 -20.26 2.62
N VAL A 101 4.33 -20.39 3.94
CA VAL A 101 4.42 -21.69 4.63
C VAL A 101 3.28 -22.62 4.22
N THR A 102 2.05 -22.09 4.13
CA THR A 102 0.90 -22.90 3.70
C THR A 102 0.95 -23.25 2.21
N GLU A 103 1.54 -22.41 1.38
CA GLU A 103 1.81 -22.65 -0.04
C GLU A 103 2.81 -23.81 -0.22
N GLN A 104 3.91 -23.80 0.53
CA GLN A 104 4.88 -24.91 0.54
C GLN A 104 4.26 -26.24 1.00
N ALA A 105 3.22 -26.18 1.84
CA ALA A 105 2.43 -27.34 2.26
C ALA A 105 1.27 -27.68 1.30
N GLY A 106 1.20 -27.05 0.11
CA GLY A 106 0.21 -27.32 -0.93
C GLY A 106 -1.18 -26.72 -0.70
N ARG A 107 -1.36 -25.80 0.27
CA ARG A 107 -2.66 -25.19 0.62
C ARG A 107 -2.82 -23.76 0.10
N GLY A 108 -1.75 -22.95 0.18
CA GLY A 108 -1.74 -21.57 -0.32
C GLY A 108 -2.77 -20.63 0.29
N ASP A 109 -2.93 -20.62 1.63
CA ASP A 109 -3.99 -19.83 2.26
C ASP A 109 -3.68 -18.33 2.28
N LEU A 110 -4.45 -17.59 1.47
CA LEU A 110 -4.31 -16.16 1.26
C LEU A 110 -5.21 -15.30 2.16
N ARG A 111 -6.11 -15.89 2.97
CA ARG A 111 -7.12 -15.12 3.70
C ARG A 111 -6.52 -14.05 4.63
N PRO A 112 -5.46 -14.31 5.42
CA PRO A 112 -4.85 -13.27 6.25
C PRO A 112 -4.26 -12.13 5.42
N TYR A 113 -3.59 -12.45 4.30
CA TYR A 113 -3.03 -11.45 3.39
C TYR A 113 -4.14 -10.62 2.72
N ALA A 114 -5.26 -11.26 2.35
CA ALA A 114 -6.42 -10.57 1.82
C ALA A 114 -7.00 -9.57 2.84
N LEU A 115 -7.06 -9.91 4.12
CA LEU A 115 -7.47 -8.96 5.16
C LEU A 115 -6.52 -7.76 5.24
N VAL A 116 -5.20 -7.99 5.23
CA VAL A 116 -4.19 -6.92 5.21
C VAL A 116 -4.37 -5.98 4.01
N GLN A 117 -4.73 -6.53 2.84
CA GLN A 117 -4.90 -5.77 1.60
C GLN A 117 -6.25 -5.03 1.53
N PHE A 118 -7.34 -5.67 1.92
CA PHE A 118 -8.70 -5.19 1.64
C PHE A 118 -9.43 -4.59 2.85
N LEU A 119 -9.12 -5.00 4.07
CA LEU A 119 -9.76 -4.44 5.26
C LEU A 119 -9.51 -2.92 5.42
N PRO A 120 -8.30 -2.38 5.12
CA PRO A 120 -8.09 -0.93 5.11
C PRO A 120 -9.02 -0.17 4.16
N LEU A 121 -9.42 -0.77 3.04
CA LEU A 121 -10.35 -0.15 2.08
C LEU A 121 -11.77 -0.01 2.63
N LEU A 122 -12.10 -0.70 3.72
CA LEU A 122 -13.37 -0.55 4.42
C LEU A 122 -13.21 0.40 5.61
N ILE A 123 -12.16 0.21 6.41
CA ILE A 123 -11.91 1.01 7.61
C ILE A 123 -11.66 2.47 7.27
N ILE A 124 -10.80 2.76 6.28
CA ILE A 124 -10.41 4.14 5.95
C ILE A 124 -11.63 4.95 5.49
N PRO A 125 -12.44 4.51 4.51
CA PRO A 125 -13.64 5.27 4.13
C PRO A 125 -14.64 5.46 5.28
N ALA A 126 -14.82 4.45 6.14
CA ALA A 126 -15.70 4.56 7.30
C ALA A 126 -15.22 5.65 8.29
N VAL A 127 -13.91 5.72 8.53
CA VAL A 127 -13.31 6.76 9.38
C VAL A 127 -13.41 8.14 8.72
N VAL A 128 -13.12 8.25 7.42
CA VAL A 128 -13.24 9.51 6.66
C VAL A 128 -14.67 10.03 6.63
N ALA A 129 -15.67 9.15 6.54
CA ALA A 129 -17.08 9.53 6.54
C ALA A 129 -17.58 10.04 7.90
N THR A 130 -16.90 9.68 9.00
CA THR A 130 -17.34 9.96 10.37
C THR A 130 -16.48 10.99 11.10
N HIS A 131 -15.27 11.24 10.64
CA HIS A 131 -14.29 12.12 11.28
C HIS A 131 -13.72 13.15 10.31
N LYS A 132 -13.28 14.29 10.84
CA LYS A 132 -12.61 15.33 10.05
C LYS A 132 -11.10 15.12 10.12
N SER A 133 -10.43 15.23 8.98
CA SER A 133 -8.97 15.22 8.94
C SER A 133 -8.39 16.45 9.65
N ARG A 134 -7.21 16.25 10.25
CA ARG A 134 -6.38 17.33 10.80
C ARG A 134 -5.59 18.10 9.72
N TYR A 135 -5.51 17.58 8.50
CA TYR A 135 -4.76 18.18 7.38
C TYR A 135 -5.68 18.72 6.28
N THR A 136 -5.17 19.71 5.53
CA THR A 136 -5.96 20.52 4.60
C THR A 136 -6.26 19.85 3.26
N ARG A 137 -5.50 18.81 2.87
CA ARG A 137 -5.65 18.11 1.58
C ARG A 137 -6.26 16.71 1.68
N SER A 138 -7.07 16.48 2.70
CA SER A 138 -7.79 15.21 2.89
C SER A 138 -8.63 14.75 1.69
N TRP A 139 -9.08 15.66 0.82
CA TRP A 139 -9.74 15.31 -0.44
C TRP A 139 -8.87 14.47 -1.39
N ASP A 140 -7.54 14.58 -1.33
CA ASP A 140 -6.63 13.76 -2.14
C ASP A 140 -6.77 12.27 -1.80
N LEU A 141 -7.22 11.91 -0.58
CA LEU A 141 -7.53 10.54 -0.18
C LEU A 141 -8.70 9.92 -0.97
N THR A 142 -9.64 10.74 -1.45
CA THR A 142 -10.71 10.27 -2.35
C THR A 142 -10.11 9.76 -3.66
N TRP A 143 -9.11 10.47 -4.19
CA TRP A 143 -8.39 10.05 -5.39
C TRP A 143 -7.52 8.82 -5.16
N VAL A 144 -6.88 8.70 -3.98
CA VAL A 144 -6.19 7.47 -3.58
C VAL A 144 -7.13 6.26 -3.68
N PHE A 145 -8.34 6.39 -3.12
CA PHE A 145 -9.35 5.32 -3.16
C PHE A 145 -9.79 5.00 -4.60
N ILE A 146 -10.13 6.02 -5.39
CA ILE A 146 -10.53 5.84 -6.80
C ILE A 146 -9.45 5.11 -7.59
N PHE A 147 -8.20 5.59 -7.54
CA PHE A 147 -7.10 4.97 -8.27
C PHE A 147 -6.83 3.53 -7.82
N TYR A 148 -6.92 3.25 -6.51
CA TYR A 148 -6.75 1.89 -6.00
C TYR A 148 -7.86 0.95 -6.49
N VAL A 149 -9.13 1.37 -6.41
CA VAL A 149 -10.27 0.58 -6.91
C VAL A 149 -10.12 0.33 -8.40
N LEU A 150 -9.79 1.36 -9.19
CA LEU A 150 -9.53 1.20 -10.61
C LEU A 150 -8.36 0.24 -10.88
N ALA A 151 -7.29 0.29 -10.08
CA ALA A 151 -6.16 -0.65 -10.21
C ALA A 151 -6.62 -2.11 -10.05
N LYS A 152 -7.48 -2.40 -9.06
CA LYS A 152 -8.03 -3.75 -8.85
C LYS A 152 -9.00 -4.16 -9.97
N VAL A 153 -9.79 -3.23 -10.50
CA VAL A 153 -10.68 -3.49 -11.64
C VAL A 153 -9.86 -3.86 -12.89
N VAL A 154 -8.86 -3.07 -13.25
CA VAL A 154 -8.03 -3.38 -14.44
C VAL A 154 -7.22 -4.67 -14.23
N GLU A 155 -6.77 -4.95 -13.01
CA GLU A 155 -6.13 -6.23 -12.67
C GLU A 155 -7.08 -7.41 -12.86
N HIS A 156 -8.36 -7.27 -12.47
CA HIS A 156 -9.35 -8.32 -12.68
C HIS A 156 -9.63 -8.60 -14.17
N PHE A 157 -9.63 -7.56 -14.99
CA PHE A 157 -9.84 -7.65 -16.44
C PHE A 157 -8.53 -7.70 -17.24
N ASP A 158 -7.43 -8.16 -16.64
CA ASP A 158 -6.08 -8.09 -17.23
C ASP A 158 -6.02 -8.64 -18.67
N HIS A 159 -6.52 -9.86 -18.88
CA HIS A 159 -6.50 -10.52 -20.18
C HIS A 159 -7.44 -9.87 -21.20
N ALA A 160 -8.61 -9.40 -20.76
CA ALA A 160 -9.57 -8.72 -21.64
C ALA A 160 -9.02 -7.38 -22.12
N ILE A 161 -8.35 -6.64 -21.23
CA ILE A 161 -7.67 -5.39 -21.57
C ILE A 161 -6.51 -5.67 -22.54
N TYR A 162 -5.73 -6.71 -22.30
CA TYR A 162 -4.64 -7.10 -23.19
C TYR A 162 -5.14 -7.45 -24.61
N GLN A 163 -6.24 -8.20 -24.71
CA GLN A 163 -6.87 -8.50 -26.02
C GLN A 163 -7.32 -7.24 -26.77
N LEU A 164 -7.77 -6.21 -26.06
CA LEU A 164 -8.23 -4.96 -26.67
C LEU A 164 -7.07 -4.04 -27.08
N LEU A 165 -6.01 -3.95 -26.27
CA LEU A 165 -4.92 -2.99 -26.45
C LEU A 165 -3.67 -3.58 -27.13
N GLY A 166 -3.54 -4.91 -27.17
CA GLY A 166 -2.46 -5.67 -27.80
C GLY A 166 -1.11 -5.63 -27.06
N SER A 167 -0.67 -4.44 -26.63
CA SER A 167 0.67 -4.24 -26.04
C SER A 167 0.65 -3.93 -24.55
N ILE A 168 -0.52 -3.59 -24.00
CA ILE A 168 -0.69 -3.13 -22.62
C ILE A 168 -1.74 -4.00 -21.95
N SER A 169 -1.37 -4.69 -20.87
CA SER A 169 -2.31 -5.48 -20.09
C SER A 169 -2.93 -4.65 -18.96
N GLY A 170 -4.03 -5.13 -18.39
CA GLY A 170 -4.63 -4.48 -17.21
C GLY A 170 -3.66 -4.43 -16.03
N HIS A 171 -2.80 -5.43 -15.89
CA HIS A 171 -1.73 -5.50 -14.91
C HIS A 171 -0.64 -4.45 -15.14
N SER A 172 -0.29 -4.11 -16.39
CA SER A 172 0.57 -2.95 -16.65
C SER A 172 -0.08 -1.65 -16.19
N ILE A 173 -1.37 -1.47 -16.48
CA ILE A 173 -2.13 -0.27 -16.11
C ILE A 173 -2.30 -0.18 -14.58
N LYS A 174 -2.48 -1.32 -13.88
CA LYS A 174 -2.64 -1.35 -12.43
C LYS A 174 -1.45 -0.72 -11.71
N HIS A 175 -0.23 -0.94 -12.21
CA HIS A 175 0.99 -0.38 -11.65
C HIS A 175 1.05 1.14 -11.80
N LEU A 176 0.56 1.67 -12.94
CA LEU A 176 0.45 3.11 -13.16
C LEU A 176 -0.62 3.73 -12.25
N LEU A 177 -1.76 3.07 -12.08
CA LEU A 177 -2.82 3.53 -11.17
C LEU A 177 -2.38 3.47 -9.70
N ALA A 178 -1.68 2.41 -9.28
CA ALA A 178 -1.09 2.31 -7.96
C ALA A 178 -0.04 3.42 -7.73
N ALA A 179 0.79 3.72 -8.73
CA ALA A 179 1.72 4.84 -8.67
C ALA A 179 0.98 6.19 -8.54
N ALA A 180 -0.10 6.41 -9.28
CA ALA A 180 -0.94 7.60 -9.14
C ALA A 180 -1.57 7.70 -7.74
N ALA A 181 -2.08 6.60 -7.18
CA ALA A 181 -2.61 6.55 -5.82
C ALA A 181 -1.54 6.95 -4.78
N THR A 182 -0.35 6.36 -4.85
CA THR A 182 0.75 6.71 -3.94
C THR A 182 1.24 8.15 -4.12
N TYR A 183 1.17 8.70 -5.34
CA TYR A 183 1.47 10.11 -5.60
C TYR A 183 0.44 11.05 -4.96
N MET A 184 -0.84 10.66 -4.92
CA MET A 184 -1.85 11.43 -4.19
C MET A 184 -1.56 11.46 -2.69
N VAL A 185 -1.06 10.37 -2.11
CA VAL A 185 -0.58 10.37 -0.70
C VAL A 185 0.61 11.31 -0.52
N LEU A 186 1.56 11.34 -1.46
CA LEU A 186 2.70 12.27 -1.42
C LEU A 186 2.27 13.75 -1.42
N ARG A 187 1.11 14.03 -2.00
CA ARG A 187 0.57 15.38 -2.15
C ARG A 187 -0.24 15.87 -0.94
N MET A 188 -0.67 14.96 -0.07
CA MET A 188 -1.47 15.25 1.14
C MET A 188 -0.67 16.08 2.14
#